data_AF-A0A561DH22-F1
#
_entry.id   AF-A0A561DH22-F1
#
_cell.length_a   1.000
_cell.length_b   1.000
_cell.length_c   1.000
_cell.angle_alpha   90.00
_cell.angle_beta   90.00
_cell.angle_gamma   90.00
#
_symmetry.space_group_name_H-M   'P 1'
#
loop_
_entity.id
_entity.type
_entity.pdbx_description
1 polymer ?
#
loop_
_entity_poly.entity_id
_entity_poly.type
_entity_poly.pdbx_seq_one_letter_code
_entity_poly.pdbx_strand_id
1 'polypeptide(L)'
;MSKIIFNEIQIKLLESNPNVDHVSERSISYTPDFKIRAVKENFNGKGPVQIFIEHGFDLQVIGSEKPKQCLKRWRKTFNQFGEDGFLTERRGKGSTGRPSSKQLTVEESLRKAEARIKYLEAELEFLKKLDELERQVSKEKK
;
A
#
# COMPACT_ATOMS: atom_id res chain seq x y z
N MET A 1 3.99 10.77 16.51
CA MET A 1 4.57 9.43 16.78
C MET A 1 4.31 9.09 18.24
N SER A 2 4.09 7.82 18.58
CA SER A 2 3.97 7.43 19.99
C SER A 2 5.32 7.63 20.68
N LYS A 3 5.30 8.15 21.91
CA LYS A 3 6.50 8.29 22.76
C LYS A 3 6.89 7.00 23.49
N ILE A 4 6.16 5.90 23.26
CA ILE A 4 6.40 4.61 23.89
C ILE A 4 7.69 4.01 23.33
N ILE A 5 8.57 3.60 24.25
CA ILE A 5 9.80 2.84 23.97
C ILE A 5 9.61 1.47 24.63
N PHE A 6 9.75 0.41 23.85
CA PHE A 6 9.63 -0.96 24.33
C PHE A 6 10.94 -1.42 24.96
N ASN A 7 10.84 -2.12 26.10
CA ASN A 7 11.98 -2.80 26.70
C ASN A 7 12.22 -4.17 26.04
N GLU A 8 13.37 -4.80 26.31
CA GLU A 8 13.72 -6.09 25.71
C GLU A 8 12.69 -7.20 26.01
N ILE A 9 12.09 -7.18 27.21
CA ILE A 9 11.10 -8.17 27.63
C ILE A 9 9.81 -8.01 26.83
N GLN A 10 9.34 -6.77 26.64
CA GLN A 10 8.17 -6.42 25.83
C GLN A 10 8.41 -6.73 24.35
N ILE A 11 9.62 -6.49 23.85
CA ILE A 11 9.99 -6.85 22.47
C ILE A 11 9.86 -8.36 22.28
N LYS A 12 10.48 -9.18 23.15
CA LYS A 12 10.38 -10.64 23.08
C LYS A 12 8.94 -11.14 23.23
N LEU A 13 8.16 -10.52 24.12
CA LEU A 13 6.75 -10.87 24.30
C LEU A 13 5.95 -10.59 23.03
N LEU A 14 6.15 -9.43 22.39
CA LEU A 14 5.44 -9.06 21.17
C LEU A 14 5.90 -9.89 19.97
N GLU A 15 7.18 -10.23 19.88
CA GLU A 15 7.73 -11.12 18.84
C GLU A 15 7.19 -12.55 18.92
N SER A 16 6.75 -12.99 20.10
CA SER A 16 6.11 -14.31 20.24
C SER A 16 4.73 -14.40 19.59
N ASN A 17 4.09 -13.26 19.26
CA ASN A 17 2.76 -13.23 18.66
C ASN A 17 2.85 -13.46 17.13
N PRO A 18 2.11 -14.44 16.55
CA PRO A 18 2.17 -14.76 15.11
C PRO A 18 1.65 -13.63 14.20
N ASN A 19 0.95 -12.64 14.74
CA ASN A 19 0.45 -11.48 14.00
C ASN A 19 1.49 -10.35 13.87
N VAL A 20 2.67 -10.52 14.50
CA VAL A 20 3.80 -9.60 14.47
C VAL A 20 4.87 -10.13 13.51
N ASP A 21 5.39 -9.23 12.68
CA ASP A 21 6.46 -9.52 11.72
C ASP A 21 7.83 -9.22 12.33
N HIS A 22 7.99 -8.04 12.92
CA HIS A 22 9.19 -7.63 13.65
C HIS A 22 8.88 -6.50 14.63
N VAL A 23 9.62 -6.41 15.72
CA VAL A 23 9.48 -5.35 16.72
C VAL A 23 10.81 -4.62 16.90
N SER A 24 10.77 -3.30 16.75
CA SER A 24 11.86 -2.42 17.17
C SER A 24 11.50 -1.75 18.50
N GLU A 25 12.48 -1.10 19.13
CA GLU A 25 12.27 -0.30 20.35
C GLU A 25 11.12 0.71 20.24
N ARG A 26 10.79 1.20 19.03
CA ARG A 26 9.81 2.29 18.84
C ARG A 26 8.62 1.90 17.97
N SER A 27 8.65 0.76 17.31
CA SER A 27 7.62 0.37 16.34
C SER A 27 7.40 -1.13 16.30
N ILE A 28 6.15 -1.49 16.01
CA ILE A 28 5.74 -2.87 15.75
C ILE A 28 5.40 -2.93 14.26
N SER A 29 6.06 -3.84 13.55
CA SER A 29 5.71 -4.25 12.20
C SER A 29 4.77 -5.44 12.30
N TYR A 30 3.64 -5.34 11.61
CA TYR A 30 2.60 -6.36 11.61
C TYR A 30 2.66 -7.15 10.31
N THR A 31 2.28 -8.43 10.38
CA THR A 31 2.22 -9.30 9.20
C THR A 31 1.16 -8.79 8.20
N PRO A 32 1.37 -8.96 6.88
CA PRO A 32 0.37 -8.61 5.87
C PRO A 32 -0.99 -9.27 6.14
N ASP A 33 -0.98 -10.56 6.51
CA ASP A 33 -2.18 -11.35 6.77
C ASP A 33 -3.00 -10.76 7.93
N PHE A 34 -2.34 -10.36 9.02
CA PHE A 34 -3.03 -9.74 10.14
C PHE A 34 -3.66 -8.40 9.74
N LYS A 35 -2.97 -7.57 8.95
CA LYS A 35 -3.53 -6.30 8.47
C LYS A 35 -4.81 -6.51 7.66
N ILE A 36 -4.81 -7.51 6.78
CA ILE A 36 -5.98 -7.85 5.95
C ILE A 36 -7.12 -8.36 6.84
N ARG A 37 -6.85 -9.32 7.74
CA ARG A 37 -7.85 -9.84 8.69
C ARG A 37 -8.45 -8.72 9.54
N ALA A 38 -7.61 -7.86 10.13
CA ALA A 38 -8.05 -6.75 10.97
C ALA A 38 -8.95 -5.77 10.22
N VAL A 39 -8.66 -5.45 8.96
CA VAL A 39 -9.50 -4.56 8.16
C VAL A 39 -10.85 -5.23 7.84
N LYS A 40 -10.85 -6.51 7.46
CA LYS A 40 -12.09 -7.28 7.19
C LYS A 40 -12.98 -7.36 8.43
N GLU A 41 -12.39 -7.69 9.59
CA GLU A 41 -13.13 -7.72 10.86
C GLU A 41 -13.68 -6.36 11.26
N ASN A 42 -12.97 -5.27 10.94
CA ASN A 42 -13.48 -3.92 11.18
C ASN A 42 -14.67 -3.56 10.28
N PHE A 43 -14.65 -4.00 9.02
CA PHE A 43 -15.82 -3.83 8.14
C PHE A 43 -17.03 -4.63 8.63
N ASN A 44 -16.79 -5.75 9.31
CA ASN A 44 -17.83 -6.53 9.99
C ASN A 44 -18.32 -5.89 11.31
N GLY A 45 -17.84 -4.70 11.66
CA GLY A 45 -18.33 -3.92 12.80
C GLY A 45 -17.51 -4.06 14.10
N LYS A 46 -16.46 -4.88 14.13
CA LYS A 46 -15.60 -4.98 15.33
C LYS A 46 -14.78 -3.71 15.53
N GLY A 47 -14.65 -3.30 16.80
CA GLY A 47 -13.84 -2.15 17.19
C GLY A 47 -12.32 -2.42 17.07
N PRO A 48 -11.48 -1.39 16.83
CA PRO A 48 -10.03 -1.56 16.73
C PRO A 48 -9.42 -2.23 17.96
N VAL A 49 -9.86 -1.82 19.14
CA VAL A 49 -9.36 -2.32 20.43
C VAL A 49 -9.69 -3.81 20.58
N GLN A 50 -10.93 -4.19 20.28
CA GLN A 50 -11.39 -5.57 20.35
C GLN A 50 -10.59 -6.49 19.42
N ILE A 51 -10.38 -6.08 18.16
CA ILE A 51 -9.61 -6.86 17.19
C ILE A 51 -8.20 -7.14 17.73
N PHE A 52 -7.52 -6.13 18.28
CA PHE A 52 -6.17 -6.33 18.79
C PHE A 52 -6.13 -7.26 20.02
N ILE A 53 -7.08 -7.16 20.93
CA ILE A 53 -7.16 -8.06 22.09
C ILE A 53 -7.41 -9.51 21.64
N GLU A 54 -8.36 -9.73 20.73
CA GLU A 54 -8.71 -11.06 20.22
C GLU A 54 -7.54 -11.72 19.48
N HIS A 55 -6.67 -10.92 18.86
CA HIS A 55 -5.45 -11.37 18.17
C HIS A 55 -4.20 -11.38 19.09
N GLY A 56 -4.40 -11.34 20.41
CA GLY A 56 -3.35 -11.58 21.41
C GLY A 56 -2.45 -10.38 21.70
N PHE A 57 -2.92 -9.15 21.49
CA PHE A 57 -2.18 -7.95 21.87
C PHE A 57 -2.64 -7.37 23.21
N ASP A 58 -1.68 -7.09 24.08
CA ASP A 58 -1.92 -6.38 25.34
C ASP A 58 -1.89 -4.86 25.13
N LEU A 59 -3.02 -4.21 25.37
CA LEU A 59 -3.19 -2.74 25.27
C LEU A 59 -2.35 -1.96 26.28
N GLN A 60 -1.98 -2.56 27.42
CA GLN A 60 -1.08 -1.92 28.38
C GLN A 60 0.33 -1.81 27.81
N VAL A 61 0.74 -2.80 27.01
CA VAL A 61 2.06 -2.81 26.36
C VAL A 61 2.06 -1.92 25.12
N ILE A 62 1.10 -2.11 24.20
CA ILE A 62 1.11 -1.39 22.92
C ILE A 62 0.53 0.03 23.03
N GLY A 63 -0.30 0.29 24.04
CA GLY A 63 -1.02 1.54 24.23
C GLY A 63 -2.40 1.57 23.55
N SER A 64 -3.37 2.19 24.21
CA SER A 64 -4.80 2.22 23.80
C SER A 64 -5.09 2.89 22.45
N GLU A 65 -4.25 3.83 22.04
CA GLU A 65 -4.42 4.57 20.78
C GLU A 65 -3.80 3.86 19.56
N LYS A 66 -2.87 2.91 19.77
CA LYS A 66 -2.21 2.21 18.66
C LYS A 66 -3.18 1.44 17.77
N PRO A 67 -4.11 0.62 18.31
CA PRO A 67 -5.07 -0.10 17.48
C PRO A 67 -5.87 0.82 16.55
N LYS A 68 -6.37 1.94 17.09
CA LYS A 68 -7.14 2.93 16.32
C LYS A 68 -6.31 3.53 15.19
N GLN A 69 -5.08 3.94 15.47
CA GLN A 69 -4.18 4.55 14.48
C GLN A 69 -3.76 3.56 13.39
N CYS A 70 -3.42 2.32 13.77
CA CYS A 70 -3.08 1.25 12.82
C CYS A 70 -4.25 0.98 11.88
N LEU A 71 -5.44 0.75 12.44
CA LEU A 71 -6.61 0.40 11.65
C LEU A 71 -7.03 1.53 10.70
N LYS A 72 -6.95 2.80 11.15
CA LYS A 72 -7.19 3.96 10.28
C LYS A 72 -6.26 3.96 9.06
N ARG A 73 -4.97 3.65 9.26
CA ARG A 73 -3.99 3.58 8.16
C ARG A 73 -4.28 2.39 7.24
N TRP A 74 -4.53 1.22 7.80
CA TRP A 74 -4.78 0.01 7.02
C TRP A 74 -6.05 0.12 6.19
N ARG A 75 -7.14 0.66 6.74
CA ARG A 75 -8.36 0.93 5.95
C ARG A 75 -8.10 1.84 4.76
N LYS A 76 -7.28 2.88 4.93
CA LYS A 76 -6.91 3.77 3.83
C LYS A 76 -6.17 3.00 2.73
N THR A 77 -5.18 2.18 3.10
CA THR A 77 -4.43 1.35 2.15
C THR A 77 -5.35 0.35 1.43
N PHE A 78 -6.22 -0.33 2.18
CA PHE A 78 -7.16 -1.31 1.64
C PHE A 78 -8.17 -0.67 0.67
N ASN A 79 -8.72 0.50 0.99
CA ASN A 79 -9.64 1.20 0.11
C ASN A 79 -8.99 1.67 -1.20
N GLN A 80 -7.69 1.94 -1.19
CA GLN A 80 -6.98 2.45 -2.36
C GLN A 80 -6.43 1.34 -3.26
N PHE A 81 -5.98 0.23 -2.67
CA PHE A 81 -5.21 -0.81 -3.38
C PHE A 81 -5.71 -2.24 -3.11
N GLY A 82 -6.76 -2.42 -2.32
CA GLY A 82 -7.22 -3.73 -1.89
C GLY A 82 -6.18 -4.48 -1.04
N GLU A 83 -6.21 -5.81 -1.13
CA GLU A 83 -5.29 -6.71 -0.44
C GLU A 83 -3.85 -6.58 -0.96
N ASP A 84 -3.68 -6.29 -2.26
CA ASP A 84 -2.38 -6.08 -2.91
C ASP A 84 -1.59 -4.92 -2.29
N GLY A 85 -2.29 -3.98 -1.64
CA GLY A 85 -1.70 -2.89 -0.87
C GLY A 85 -0.85 -3.35 0.32
N PHE A 86 -1.04 -4.58 0.80
CA PHE A 86 -0.28 -5.16 1.91
C PHE A 86 0.67 -6.27 1.47
N LEU A 87 0.37 -6.97 0.38
CA LEU A 87 1.18 -8.08 -0.12
C LEU A 87 2.38 -7.62 -0.95
N THR A 88 2.27 -6.45 -1.58
CA THR A 88 3.35 -5.92 -2.42
C THR A 88 4.06 -4.73 -1.76
N GLU A 89 5.39 -4.71 -1.83
CA GLU A 89 6.14 -3.51 -1.46
C GLU A 89 5.82 -2.41 -2.49
N ARG A 90 5.39 -1.24 -1.98
CA ARG A 90 4.96 -0.09 -2.79
C ARG A 90 5.80 1.15 -2.55
N ARG A 91 6.73 1.13 -1.58
CA ARG A 91 7.70 2.21 -1.37
C ARG A 91 8.47 2.45 -2.67
N GLY A 92 8.49 3.70 -3.12
CA GLY A 92 9.15 4.11 -4.36
C GLY A 92 8.39 3.78 -5.65
N LYS A 93 7.29 3.01 -5.62
CA LYS A 93 6.49 2.76 -6.83
C LYS A 93 5.80 4.04 -7.29
N GLY A 94 6.05 4.42 -8.54
CA GLY A 94 5.57 5.69 -9.11
C GLY A 94 6.38 6.91 -8.70
N SER A 95 7.46 6.75 -7.92
CA SER A 95 8.39 7.84 -7.65
C SER A 95 9.24 8.09 -8.90
N THR A 96 9.24 9.32 -9.39
CA THR A 96 10.19 9.78 -10.43
C THR A 96 11.61 9.99 -9.88
N GLY A 97 11.83 9.68 -8.60
CA GLY A 97 13.08 9.94 -7.90
C GLY A 97 13.31 11.42 -7.64
N ARG A 98 14.50 11.73 -7.12
CA ARG A 98 14.96 13.11 -6.94
C ARG A 98 15.29 13.69 -8.32
N PRO A 99 14.70 14.83 -8.73
CA PRO A 99 15.06 15.48 -9.98
C PRO A 99 16.55 15.81 -10.01
N SER A 100 17.20 15.54 -11.15
CA SER A 100 18.60 15.95 -11.36
C SER A 100 18.69 17.47 -11.48
N SER A 101 19.72 18.07 -10.88
CA SER A 101 20.04 19.50 -11.03
C SER A 101 20.82 19.81 -12.31
N LYS A 102 21.25 18.79 -13.07
CA LYS A 102 22.01 18.94 -14.31
C LYS A 102 21.07 19.35 -15.44
N GLN A 103 21.45 20.37 -16.22
CA GLN A 103 20.76 20.72 -17.45
C GLN A 103 20.93 19.59 -18.47
N LEU A 104 19.82 19.19 -19.11
CA LEU A 104 19.83 18.16 -20.14
C LEU A 104 20.59 18.65 -21.37
N THR A 105 21.38 17.78 -21.99
CA THR A 105 21.95 18.08 -23.30
C THR A 105 20.87 18.04 -24.39
N VAL A 106 21.15 18.63 -25.56
CA VAL A 106 20.23 18.61 -26.71
C VAL A 106 19.96 17.17 -27.17
N GLU A 107 20.96 16.30 -27.12
CA GLU A 107 20.82 14.88 -27.47
C GLU A 107 19.92 14.12 -26.48
N GLU A 108 20.09 14.37 -25.18
CA GLU A 108 19.26 13.76 -24.14
C GLU A 108 17.80 14.23 -24.24
N SER A 109 17.58 15.51 -24.56
CA SER A 109 16.24 16.07 -24.73
C SER A 109 15.56 15.51 -25.99
N LEU A 110 16.30 15.36 -27.09
CA LEU A 110 15.83 14.71 -28.31
C LEU A 110 15.39 13.27 -28.04
N ARG A 111 16.27 12.47 -27.42
CA ARG A 111 15.96 11.07 -27.08
C ARG A 111 14.71 10.95 -26.20
N LYS A 112 14.52 11.89 -25.26
CA LYS A 112 13.33 11.93 -24.40
C LYS A 112 12.06 12.28 -25.20
N ALA A 113 12.16 13.21 -26.14
CA ALA A 113 11.04 13.59 -27.01
C ALA A 113 10.64 12.43 -27.94
N GLU A 114 11.62 11.77 -28.57
CA GLU A 114 11.39 10.59 -29.42
C GLU A 114 10.72 9.45 -28.65
N ALA A 115 11.19 9.15 -27.44
CA ALA A 115 10.57 8.14 -26.59
C ALA A 115 9.11 8.52 -26.23
N ARG A 116 8.85 9.81 -26.01
CA ARG A 116 7.49 10.30 -25.72
C ARG A 116 6.58 10.19 -26.95
N ILE A 117 7.08 10.52 -28.14
CA ILE A 117 6.35 10.38 -29.40
C ILE A 117 5.97 8.91 -29.61
N LYS A 118 6.95 7.99 -29.52
CA LYS A 118 6.72 6.56 -29.66
C LYS A 118 5.68 6.01 -28.68
N TYR A 119 5.72 6.47 -27.42
CA TYR A 119 4.73 6.10 -26.42
C TYR A 119 3.32 6.58 -26.80
N LEU A 120 3.19 7.84 -27.22
CA LEU A 120 1.90 8.41 -27.63
C LEU A 120 1.35 7.75 -28.90
N GLU A 121 2.20 7.39 -29.85
CA GLU A 121 1.81 6.65 -31.05
C GLU A 121 1.24 5.28 -30.71
N ALA A 122 1.87 4.55 -29.77
CA ALA A 122 1.37 3.27 -29.30
C ALA A 122 0.02 3.40 -28.55
N GLU A 123 -0.14 4.44 -27.75
CA GLU A 123 -1.41 4.75 -27.06
C GLU A 123 -2.53 5.06 -28.06
N LEU A 124 -2.24 5.83 -29.12
CA LEU A 124 -3.18 6.09 -30.21
C LEU A 124 -3.55 4.83 -31.00
N GLU A 125 -2.58 3.96 -31.29
CA GLU A 125 -2.85 2.69 -31.97
C GLU A 125 -3.78 1.80 -31.15
N PHE A 126 -3.54 1.73 -29.83
CA PHE A 126 -4.39 0.98 -28.91
C PHE A 126 -5.82 1.53 -28.86
N LEU A 127 -5.98 2.85 -28.79
CA LEU A 127 -7.30 3.50 -28.80
C LEU A 127 -8.07 3.26 -30.10
N LYS A 128 -7.38 3.27 -31.27
CA LYS A 128 -8.00 2.94 -32.56
C LYS A 128 -8.53 1.51 -32.59
N LYS A 129 -7.74 0.55 -32.08
CA LYS A 129 -8.17 -0.86 -31.96
C LYS A 129 -9.39 -1.02 -31.05
N LEU A 130 -9.45 -0.28 -29.94
CA LEU A 130 -10.63 -0.29 -29.06
C LEU A 130 -11.89 0.25 -29.74
N ASP A 131 -11.81 1.40 -30.43
CA ASP A 131 -12.95 1.96 -31.19
C ASP A 131 -13.45 0.99 -32.27
N GLU A 132 -12.54 0.31 -32.98
CA GLU A 132 -12.90 -0.72 -33.95
C GLU A 132 -13.69 -1.88 -33.33
N LEU A 133 -13.26 -2.37 -32.17
CA LEU A 133 -13.96 -3.43 -31.44
C LEU A 133 -15.34 -2.97 -30.94
N GLU A 134 -15.45 -1.76 -30.40
CA GLU A 134 -16.73 -1.20 -29.95
C GLU A 134 -17.74 -1.06 -31.10
N ARG A 135 -17.27 -0.64 -32.27
CA ARG A 135 -18.10 -0.56 -33.48
C ARG A 135 -18.54 -1.93 -33.97
N GLN A 136 -17.70 -2.97 -33.88
CA GLN A 136 -18.08 -4.34 -34.23
C GLN A 136 -19.19 -4.85 -33.30
N VAL A 137 -19.00 -4.73 -31.98
CA VAL A 137 -20.01 -5.13 -30.98
C VAL A 137 -21.32 -4.37 -31.16
N SER A 138 -21.27 -3.08 -31.48
CA SER A 138 -22.47 -2.26 -31.73
C SER A 138 -23.21 -2.66 -33.01
N LYS A 139 -22.50 -3.19 -34.01
CA LYS A 139 -23.12 -3.74 -35.23
C LYS A 139 -23.73 -5.12 -35.00
N GLU A 140 -23.11 -5.98 -34.19
CA GLU A 140 -23.62 -7.32 -33.87
C GLU A 140 -24.88 -7.28 -32.98
N LYS A 141 -25.06 -6.22 -32.18
CA LYS A 141 -26.25 -6.02 -31.34
C LYS A 141 -27.46 -5.46 -32.09
N LYS A 142 -27.34 -5.18 -33.38
CA LYS A 142 -28.36 -4.52 -34.21
C LYS A 142 -28.94 -5.48 -35.23
#